data_AF-A0A1G3KIW6-F1
#
_entry.id   AF-A0A1G3KIW6-F1
#
_cell.length_a   1.000
_cell.length_b   1.000
_cell.length_c   1.000
_cell.angle_alpha   90.00
_cell.angle_beta   90.00
_cell.angle_gamma   90.00
#
_symmetry.space_group_name_H-M   'P 1'
#
loop_
_entity.id
_entity.type
_entity.pdbx_description
1 polymer ?
#
loop_
_entity_poly.entity_id
_entity_poly.type
_entity_poly.pdbx_seq_one_letter_code
_entity_poly.pdbx_strand_id
1 'polypeptide(L)'
;MLGDPNGFAHDNVVYNALKDVHGSAESSAELLGRITNDLTVTEPVRHEMAAKVANQLAATAEATQRTLETRAKDHMAACESVMGSRFVPDPVRTPIYMRCLDWVAREAQNGDGGYTNIREAVTEDPDFALTMYNHSWRLMGLPEDVVLGFKEKVVAKFAPEALEHIESSTKLDRLAKRYPGFIAKVHASFYSPLELAKLRTRVEV
;
A
#
# COMPACT_ATOMS: atom_id res chain seq x y z
N MET A 1 2.46 12.63 10.72
CA MET A 1 3.49 11.75 10.12
C MET A 1 3.08 10.28 10.11
N LEU A 2 2.40 9.78 11.15
CA LEU A 2 2.07 8.35 11.33
C LEU A 2 0.75 7.90 10.70
N GLY A 3 -0.01 8.79 10.06
CA GLY A 3 -1.37 8.49 9.58
C GLY A 3 -2.42 8.74 10.65
N ASP A 4 -3.66 8.96 10.23
CA ASP A 4 -4.81 9.13 11.12
C ASP A 4 -5.54 7.77 11.27
N PRO A 5 -5.64 7.21 12.49
CA PRO A 5 -6.40 5.98 12.72
C PRO A 5 -7.83 6.04 12.18
N ASN A 6 -8.51 7.19 12.28
CA ASN A 6 -9.92 7.31 11.86
C ASN A 6 -10.11 7.08 10.36
N GLY A 7 -9.08 7.35 9.55
CA GLY A 7 -9.07 7.06 8.11
C GLY A 7 -9.06 5.57 7.76
N PHE A 8 -9.00 4.69 8.76
CA PHE A 8 -9.00 3.23 8.66
C PHE A 8 -9.97 2.57 9.65
N ALA A 9 -11.01 3.27 10.11
CA ALA A 9 -11.98 2.73 11.08
C ALA A 9 -12.65 1.42 10.66
N HIS A 10 -12.70 1.12 9.35
CA HIS A 10 -13.25 -0.13 8.81
C HIS A 10 -12.24 -1.29 8.79
N ASP A 11 -10.95 -1.03 9.01
CA ASP A 11 -9.90 -2.03 9.12
C ASP A 11 -9.36 -2.04 10.56
N ASN A 12 -9.93 -2.90 11.40
CA ASN A 12 -9.57 -3.01 12.82
C ASN A 12 -8.08 -3.30 13.05
N VAL A 13 -7.43 -4.04 12.14
CA VAL A 13 -6.01 -4.40 12.28
C VAL A 13 -5.14 -3.16 12.09
N VAL A 14 -5.39 -2.41 11.02
CA VAL A 14 -4.67 -1.17 10.74
C VAL A 14 -5.02 -0.10 11.77
N TYR A 15 -6.29 0.06 12.12
CA TYR A 15 -6.77 1.01 13.11
C TYR A 15 -6.05 0.82 14.46
N ASN A 16 -6.02 -0.41 14.99
CA ASN A 16 -5.39 -0.71 16.26
C ASN A 16 -3.87 -0.47 16.18
N ALA A 17 -3.20 -0.92 15.12
CA ALA A 17 -1.76 -0.71 14.96
C ALA A 17 -1.37 0.78 14.88
N LEU A 18 -2.23 1.62 14.29
CA LEU A 18 -2.04 3.07 14.28
C LEU A 18 -2.31 3.68 15.66
N LYS A 19 -3.37 3.25 16.34
CA LYS A 19 -3.69 3.72 17.70
C LYS A 19 -2.56 3.38 18.68
N ASP A 20 -1.99 2.19 18.58
CA ASP A 20 -0.91 1.72 19.46
C ASP A 20 0.36 2.55 19.30
N VAL A 21 0.77 2.86 18.06
CA VAL A 21 1.96 3.70 17.85
C VAL A 21 1.74 5.15 18.28
N HIS A 22 0.52 5.69 18.13
CA HIS A 22 0.17 7.02 18.63
C HIS A 22 0.22 7.07 20.16
N GLY A 23 -0.40 6.10 20.85
CA GLY A 23 -0.37 6.02 22.31
C GLY A 23 1.04 5.77 22.86
N SER A 24 1.83 4.95 22.17
CA SER A 24 3.24 4.73 22.49
C SER A 24 4.07 6.01 22.31
N ALA A 25 3.82 6.80 21.28
CA ALA A 25 4.51 8.08 21.06
C ALA A 25 4.18 9.11 22.15
N GLU A 26 2.91 9.22 22.56
CA GLU A 26 2.47 10.10 23.65
C GLU A 26 3.13 9.69 24.98
N SER A 27 3.02 8.42 25.34
CA SER A 27 3.64 7.87 26.56
C SER A 27 5.17 8.06 26.57
N SER A 28 5.81 7.86 25.41
CA SER A 28 7.26 8.05 25.26
C SER A 28 7.68 9.51 25.39
N ALA A 29 6.88 10.45 24.90
CA ALA A 29 7.13 11.87 25.05
C ALA A 29 7.02 12.32 26.52
N GLU A 30 6.02 11.82 27.25
CA GLU A 30 5.89 12.07 28.69
C GLU A 30 7.08 11.53 29.48
N LEU A 31 7.48 10.29 29.21
CA LEU A 31 8.65 9.66 29.86
C LEU A 31 9.93 10.42 29.55
N LEU A 32 10.14 10.85 28.31
CA LEU A 32 11.29 11.67 27.93
C LEU A 32 11.31 13.00 28.67
N GLY A 33 10.15 13.65 28.83
CA GLY A 33 10.01 14.87 29.63
C GLY A 33 10.39 14.65 31.10
N ARG A 34 9.99 13.52 31.69
CA ARG A 34 10.37 13.16 33.07
C ARG A 34 11.87 12.89 33.19
N ILE A 35 12.45 12.11 32.27
CA ILE A 35 13.90 11.82 32.24
C ILE A 35 14.72 13.11 32.10
N THR A 36 14.28 14.03 31.25
CA THR A 36 14.99 15.29 31.01
C THR A 36 15.00 16.18 32.26
N ASN A 37 13.89 16.21 32.99
CA ASN A 37 13.72 17.01 34.21
C ASN A 37 14.23 16.33 35.49
N ASP A 38 14.75 15.09 35.40
CA ASP A 38 15.31 14.39 36.55
C ASP A 38 16.71 14.94 36.89
N LEU A 39 16.76 15.75 37.94
CA LEU A 39 18.00 16.35 38.45
C LEU A 39 18.87 15.38 39.26
N THR A 40 18.37 14.19 39.58
CA THR A 40 19.10 13.19 40.37
C THR A 40 20.03 12.33 39.53
N VAL A 41 19.92 12.41 38.20
CA VAL A 41 20.61 11.54 37.25
C VAL A 41 21.60 12.34 36.39
N THR A 42 22.78 11.77 36.14
CA THR A 42 23.79 12.39 35.28
C THR A 42 23.35 12.38 33.81
N GLU A 43 23.90 13.31 33.02
CA GLU A 43 23.54 13.47 31.61
C GLU A 43 23.75 12.21 30.75
N PRO A 44 24.86 11.46 30.86
CA PRO A 44 25.02 10.20 30.13
C PRO A 44 23.94 9.16 30.48
N VAL A 45 23.57 9.05 31.77
CA VAL A 45 22.54 8.11 32.23
C VAL A 45 21.14 8.53 31.76
N ARG A 46 20.84 9.84 31.69
CA ARG A 46 19.59 10.35 31.09
C ARG A 46 19.49 9.93 29.62
N HIS A 47 20.57 10.01 28.86
CA HIS A 47 20.60 9.55 27.47
C HIS A 47 20.46 8.03 27.33
N GLU A 48 20.96 7.22 28.27
CA GLU A 48 20.70 5.78 28.29
C GLU A 48 19.22 5.45 28.51
N MET A 49 18.59 6.10 29.48
CA MET A 49 17.16 5.94 29.73
C MET A 49 16.33 6.39 28.53
N ALA A 50 16.67 7.54 27.93
CA ALA A 50 16.01 8.03 26.74
C ALA A 50 16.20 7.10 25.53
N ALA A 51 17.36 6.45 25.40
CA ALA A 51 17.61 5.44 24.37
C ALA A 51 16.71 4.21 24.54
N LYS A 52 16.47 3.75 25.79
CA LYS A 52 15.54 2.65 26.06
C LYS A 52 14.12 3.00 25.62
N VAL A 53 13.64 4.21 25.94
CA VAL A 53 12.32 4.70 25.50
C VAL A 53 12.26 4.83 23.98
N ALA A 54 13.29 5.39 23.35
CA ALA A 54 13.38 5.50 21.89
C ALA A 54 13.31 4.15 21.19
N ASN A 55 14.02 3.14 21.72
CA ASN A 55 14.02 1.78 21.16
C ASN A 55 12.64 1.10 21.30
N GLN A 56 11.92 1.34 22.40
CA GLN A 56 10.56 0.83 22.58
C GLN A 56 9.60 1.45 21.56
N LEU A 57 9.65 2.78 21.38
CA LEU A 57 8.82 3.46 20.38
C LEU A 57 9.18 3.03 18.95
N ALA A 58 10.48 2.89 18.65
CA ALA A 58 10.95 2.39 17.36
C ALA A 58 10.43 0.97 17.09
N ALA A 59 10.47 0.07 18.08
CA ALA A 59 9.94 -1.29 17.94
C ALA A 59 8.43 -1.31 17.66
N THR A 60 7.66 -0.47 18.35
CA THR A 60 6.21 -0.32 18.08
C THR A 60 5.98 0.20 16.66
N ALA A 61 6.77 1.20 16.23
CA ALA A 61 6.68 1.78 14.90
C ALA A 61 7.05 0.76 13.81
N GLU A 62 8.09 -0.05 14.00
CA GLU A 62 8.44 -1.15 13.09
C GLU A 62 7.36 -2.21 13.00
N ALA A 63 6.74 -2.58 14.13
CA ALA A 63 5.62 -3.51 14.15
C ALA A 63 4.43 -2.97 13.35
N THR A 64 4.07 -1.69 13.55
CA THR A 64 3.01 -1.04 12.76
C THR A 64 3.37 -0.99 11.27
N GLN A 65 4.62 -0.67 10.92
CA GLN A 65 5.08 -0.70 9.53
C GLN A 65 4.87 -2.07 8.90
N ARG A 66 5.30 -3.15 9.57
CA ARG A 66 5.12 -4.53 9.08
C ARG A 66 3.65 -4.89 8.90
N THR A 67 2.80 -4.47 9.82
CA THR A 67 1.35 -4.66 9.71
C THR A 67 0.78 -3.96 8.48
N LEU A 68 1.17 -2.70 8.23
CA LEU A 68 0.74 -1.96 7.04
C LEU A 68 1.21 -2.63 5.75
N GLU A 69 2.47 -3.07 5.69
CA GLU A 69 3.03 -3.77 4.53
C GLU A 69 2.35 -5.12 4.27
N THR A 70 2.07 -5.87 5.34
CA THR A 70 1.35 -7.14 5.25
C THR A 70 -0.05 -6.92 4.73
N ARG A 71 -0.77 -5.94 5.29
CA ARG A 71 -2.13 -5.64 4.88
C ARG A 71 -2.20 -5.11 3.45
N ALA A 72 -1.21 -4.34 3.01
CA ALA A 72 -1.09 -3.91 1.62
C ALA A 72 -0.94 -5.10 0.67
N LYS A 73 -0.16 -6.12 1.04
CA LYS A 73 -0.02 -7.37 0.28
C LYS A 73 -1.31 -8.18 0.26
N ASP A 74 -2.03 -8.26 1.39
CA ASP A 74 -3.31 -8.95 1.46
C ASP A 74 -4.32 -8.34 0.48
N HIS A 75 -4.37 -7.01 0.39
CA HIS A 75 -5.22 -6.32 -0.58
C HIS A 75 -4.81 -6.61 -2.03
N MET A 76 -3.51 -6.70 -2.33
CA MET A 76 -3.06 -7.10 -3.67
C MET A 76 -3.44 -8.55 -3.99
N ALA A 77 -3.27 -9.47 -3.04
CA ALA A 77 -3.69 -10.86 -3.21
C ALA A 77 -5.21 -10.99 -3.40
N ALA A 78 -6.00 -10.18 -2.67
CA ALA A 78 -7.44 -10.10 -2.85
C ALA A 78 -7.81 -9.56 -4.24
N CYS A 79 -7.12 -8.51 -4.70
CA CYS A 79 -7.26 -8.00 -6.07
C CYS A 79 -6.96 -9.10 -7.10
N GLU A 80 -5.83 -9.80 -6.98
CA GLU A 80 -5.47 -10.90 -7.89
C GLU A 80 -6.52 -12.01 -7.90
N SER A 81 -7.10 -12.34 -6.75
CA SER A 81 -8.19 -13.33 -6.63
C SER A 81 -9.48 -12.87 -7.33
N VAL A 82 -9.87 -11.60 -7.15
CA VAL A 82 -11.02 -11.02 -7.86
C VAL A 82 -10.77 -11.03 -9.36
N MET A 83 -9.61 -10.56 -9.80
CA MET A 83 -9.24 -10.52 -11.22
C MET A 83 -9.21 -11.94 -11.81
N GLY A 84 -8.61 -12.88 -11.09
CA GLY A 84 -8.50 -14.29 -11.47
C GLY A 84 -9.80 -15.10 -11.33
N SER A 85 -10.90 -14.51 -10.88
CA SER A 85 -12.23 -15.14 -10.90
C SER A 85 -13.16 -14.46 -11.92
N ARG A 86 -13.06 -13.14 -12.08
CA ARG A 86 -13.89 -12.34 -12.99
C ARG A 86 -13.43 -12.44 -14.45
N PHE A 87 -12.12 -12.56 -14.69
CA PHE A 87 -11.55 -12.52 -16.02
C PHE A 87 -11.03 -13.85 -16.54
N VAL A 88 -11.54 -14.98 -16.01
CA VAL A 88 -11.20 -16.32 -16.49
C VAL A 88 -11.96 -16.61 -17.79
N PRO A 89 -11.27 -16.91 -18.91
CA PRO A 89 -11.93 -17.34 -20.13
C PRO A 89 -12.61 -18.70 -19.94
N ASP A 90 -13.86 -18.83 -20.39
CA ASP A 90 -14.50 -20.14 -20.52
C ASP A 90 -13.96 -20.84 -21.78
N PRO A 91 -13.32 -22.03 -21.67
CA PRO A 91 -12.81 -22.76 -22.82
C PRO A 91 -13.88 -23.05 -23.89
N VAL A 92 -15.13 -23.27 -23.49
CA VAL A 92 -16.25 -23.55 -24.42
C VAL A 92 -16.59 -22.31 -25.25
N ARG A 93 -16.38 -21.11 -24.71
CA ARG A 93 -16.64 -19.83 -25.38
C ARG A 93 -15.45 -19.32 -26.18
N THR A 94 -14.32 -20.05 -26.23
CA THR A 94 -13.14 -19.67 -27.03
C THR A 94 -13.48 -19.23 -28.47
N PRO A 95 -14.36 -19.93 -29.22
CA PRO A 95 -14.73 -19.48 -30.57
C PRO A 95 -15.42 -18.11 -30.60
N ILE A 96 -16.14 -17.75 -29.54
CA ILE A 96 -16.77 -16.43 -29.39
C ILE A 96 -15.70 -15.38 -29.13
N TYR A 97 -14.77 -15.62 -28.20
CA TYR A 97 -13.68 -14.69 -27.90
C TYR A 97 -12.81 -14.40 -29.12
N MET A 98 -12.53 -15.41 -29.95
CA MET A 98 -11.80 -15.23 -31.21
C MET A 98 -12.58 -14.35 -32.20
N ARG A 99 -13.91 -14.50 -32.30
CA ARG A 99 -14.74 -13.62 -33.13
C ARG A 99 -14.81 -12.20 -32.59
N CYS A 100 -14.86 -12.03 -31.27
CA CYS A 100 -14.77 -10.71 -30.63
C CYS A 100 -13.42 -10.06 -30.94
N LEU A 101 -12.33 -10.82 -30.88
CA LEU A 101 -10.98 -10.34 -31.21
C LEU A 101 -10.88 -9.89 -32.68
N ASP A 102 -11.38 -10.71 -33.62
CA ASP A 102 -11.42 -10.38 -35.05
C ASP A 102 -12.30 -9.15 -35.34
N TRP A 103 -13.38 -8.98 -34.58
CA TRP A 103 -14.21 -7.79 -34.67
C TRP A 103 -13.47 -6.56 -34.16
N VAL A 104 -12.83 -6.63 -32.99
CA VAL A 104 -12.05 -5.51 -32.41
C VAL A 104 -10.93 -5.09 -33.37
N ALA A 105 -10.20 -6.05 -33.96
CA ALA A 105 -9.12 -5.76 -34.89
C ALA A 105 -9.59 -5.06 -36.17
N ARG A 106 -10.77 -5.43 -36.69
CA ARG A 106 -11.39 -4.74 -37.83
C ARG A 106 -11.90 -3.35 -37.46
N GLU A 107 -12.54 -3.23 -36.31
CA GLU A 107 -13.09 -1.96 -35.83
C GLU A 107 -11.98 -0.97 -35.48
N ALA A 108 -10.81 -1.44 -35.05
CA ALA A 108 -9.63 -0.60 -34.80
C ALA A 108 -9.11 0.11 -36.06
N GLN A 109 -9.36 -0.46 -37.25
CA GLN A 109 -9.02 0.13 -38.54
C GLN A 109 -10.13 1.04 -39.09
N ASN A 110 -11.29 1.07 -38.44
CA ASN A 110 -12.42 1.90 -38.84
C ASN A 110 -12.18 3.36 -38.41
N GLY A 111 -11.94 4.23 -39.40
CA GLY A 111 -11.74 5.66 -39.18
C GLY A 111 -12.98 6.42 -38.69
N ASP A 112 -14.18 5.83 -38.87
CA ASP A 112 -15.46 6.44 -38.52
C ASP A 112 -15.95 5.97 -37.15
N GLY A 113 -15.22 6.34 -36.09
CA GLY A 113 -15.67 6.12 -34.71
C GLY A 113 -15.33 4.74 -34.12
N GLY A 114 -14.46 3.96 -34.75
CA GLY A 114 -14.14 2.60 -34.33
C GLY A 114 -13.74 2.45 -32.85
N TYR A 115 -13.00 3.42 -32.30
CA TYR A 115 -12.57 3.38 -30.89
C TYR A 115 -13.75 3.62 -29.93
N THR A 116 -14.77 4.37 -30.35
CA THR A 116 -16.01 4.54 -29.60
C THR A 116 -16.83 3.26 -29.59
N ASN A 117 -16.93 2.58 -30.74
CA ASN A 117 -17.66 1.32 -30.86
C ASN A 117 -16.98 0.21 -30.02
N ILE A 118 -15.64 0.14 -30.06
CA ILE A 118 -14.88 -0.79 -29.21
C ILE A 118 -15.11 -0.49 -27.74
N ARG A 119 -15.05 0.79 -27.35
CA ARG A 119 -15.30 1.22 -25.97
C ARG A 119 -16.68 0.78 -25.48
N GLU A 120 -17.71 0.99 -26.27
CA GLU A 120 -19.09 0.59 -25.95
C GLU A 120 -19.17 -0.92 -25.76
N ALA A 121 -18.72 -1.68 -26.75
CA ALA A 121 -18.73 -3.15 -26.73
C ALA A 121 -18.02 -3.73 -25.49
N VAL A 122 -16.82 -3.25 -25.15
CA VAL A 122 -16.07 -3.77 -23.98
C VAL A 122 -16.66 -3.35 -22.64
N THR A 123 -17.56 -2.35 -22.60
CA THR A 123 -18.22 -1.91 -21.36
C THR A 123 -19.63 -2.47 -21.17
N GLU A 124 -20.24 -2.97 -22.24
CA GLU A 124 -21.61 -3.49 -22.23
C GLU A 124 -21.66 -5.01 -22.30
N ASP A 125 -20.72 -5.64 -23.01
CA ASP A 125 -20.71 -7.09 -23.23
C ASP A 125 -19.55 -7.77 -22.48
N PRO A 126 -19.84 -8.71 -21.55
CA PRO A 126 -18.83 -9.49 -20.84
C PRO A 126 -17.86 -10.27 -21.73
N ASP A 127 -18.28 -10.75 -22.92
CA ASP A 127 -17.39 -11.49 -23.82
C ASP A 127 -16.34 -10.57 -24.44
N PHE A 128 -16.73 -9.34 -24.81
CA PHE A 128 -15.80 -8.32 -25.28
C PHE A 128 -14.89 -7.83 -24.16
N ALA A 129 -15.41 -7.68 -22.94
CA ALA A 129 -14.61 -7.37 -21.76
C ALA A 129 -13.54 -8.44 -21.49
N LEU A 130 -13.92 -9.72 -21.49
CA LEU A 130 -13.01 -10.86 -21.34
C LEU A 130 -11.98 -10.93 -22.46
N THR A 131 -12.40 -10.68 -23.69
CA THR A 131 -11.50 -10.66 -24.86
C THR A 131 -10.48 -9.54 -24.73
N MET A 132 -10.93 -8.33 -24.40
CA MET A 132 -10.08 -7.15 -24.19
C MET A 132 -9.07 -7.39 -23.05
N TYR A 133 -9.49 -8.00 -21.94
CA TYR A 133 -8.61 -8.24 -20.82
C TYR A 133 -7.51 -9.28 -21.11
N ASN A 134 -7.89 -10.40 -21.75
CA ASN A 134 -7.03 -11.59 -21.88
C ASN A 134 -6.12 -11.61 -23.11
N HIS A 135 -6.36 -10.76 -24.12
CA HIS A 135 -5.55 -10.78 -25.35
C HIS A 135 -4.53 -9.63 -25.39
N SER A 136 -3.51 -9.80 -26.25
CA SER A 136 -2.47 -8.79 -26.47
C SER A 136 -2.97 -7.67 -27.37
N TRP A 137 -2.55 -6.43 -27.09
CA TRP A 137 -2.80 -5.26 -27.94
C TRP A 137 -2.41 -5.49 -29.41
N ARG A 138 -1.35 -6.28 -29.65
CA ARG A 138 -0.89 -6.64 -31.01
C ARG A 138 -1.93 -7.40 -31.82
N LEU A 139 -2.69 -8.27 -31.16
CA LEU A 139 -3.75 -9.06 -31.83
C LEU A 139 -5.00 -8.22 -32.08
N MET A 140 -5.21 -7.17 -31.28
CA MET A 140 -6.35 -6.26 -31.42
C MET A 140 -6.10 -5.14 -32.44
N GLY A 141 -4.89 -5.02 -32.99
CA GLY A 141 -4.56 -3.94 -33.92
C GLY A 141 -4.63 -2.54 -33.30
N LEU A 142 -4.58 -2.44 -31.97
CA LEU A 142 -4.68 -1.19 -31.22
C LEU A 142 -3.33 -0.83 -30.59
N PRO A 143 -3.01 0.47 -30.44
CA PRO A 143 -1.90 0.91 -29.60
C PRO A 143 -2.00 0.40 -28.17
N GLU A 144 -0.85 0.15 -27.54
CA GLU A 144 -0.77 -0.43 -26.20
C GLU A 144 -1.43 0.45 -25.14
N ASP A 145 -1.24 1.77 -25.22
CA ASP A 145 -1.84 2.77 -24.33
C ASP A 145 -3.37 2.79 -24.44
N VAL A 146 -3.90 2.63 -25.65
CA VAL A 146 -5.36 2.57 -25.89
C VAL A 146 -5.95 1.31 -25.27
N VAL A 147 -5.31 0.15 -25.45
CA VAL A 147 -5.74 -1.12 -24.86
C VAL A 147 -5.67 -1.07 -23.35
N LEU A 148 -4.63 -0.47 -22.78
CA LEU A 148 -4.53 -0.27 -21.33
C LEU A 148 -5.71 0.57 -20.82
N GLY A 149 -6.04 1.68 -21.49
CA GLY A 149 -7.20 2.50 -21.14
C GLY A 149 -8.54 1.75 -21.26
N PHE A 150 -8.68 0.79 -22.18
CA PHE A 150 -9.86 -0.06 -22.24
C PHE A 150 -9.88 -1.12 -21.13
N LYS A 151 -8.74 -1.73 -20.81
CA LYS A 151 -8.63 -2.67 -19.68
C LYS A 151 -9.01 -1.99 -18.37
N GLU A 152 -8.55 -0.76 -18.14
CA GLU A 152 -8.94 0.02 -16.96
C GLU A 152 -10.46 0.23 -16.87
N LYS A 153 -11.12 0.56 -17.99
CA LYS A 153 -12.59 0.72 -18.05
C LYS A 153 -13.32 -0.60 -17.82
N VAL A 154 -12.82 -1.69 -18.39
CA VAL A 154 -13.34 -3.04 -18.20
C VAL A 154 -13.27 -3.42 -16.71
N VAL A 155 -12.12 -3.21 -16.06
CA VAL A 155 -11.96 -3.48 -14.62
C VAL A 155 -12.90 -2.60 -13.81
N ALA A 156 -12.98 -1.30 -14.09
CA ALA A 156 -13.87 -0.38 -13.39
C ALA A 156 -15.36 -0.80 -13.48
N LYS A 157 -15.76 -1.39 -14.61
CA LYS A 157 -17.14 -1.81 -14.84
C LYS A 157 -17.46 -3.18 -14.23
N PHE A 158 -16.60 -4.17 -14.43
CA PHE A 158 -16.89 -5.58 -14.13
C PHE A 158 -16.22 -6.10 -12.86
N ALA A 159 -15.22 -5.38 -12.32
CA ALA A 159 -14.52 -5.70 -11.09
C ALA A 159 -14.16 -4.44 -10.28
N PRO A 160 -15.14 -3.57 -9.93
CA PRO A 160 -14.86 -2.35 -9.17
C PRO A 160 -14.19 -2.63 -7.81
N GLU A 161 -14.53 -3.75 -7.18
CA GLU A 161 -13.92 -4.24 -5.94
C GLU A 161 -12.39 -4.47 -6.05
N ALA A 162 -11.88 -4.83 -7.23
CA ALA A 162 -10.44 -4.95 -7.47
C ALA A 162 -9.74 -3.57 -7.41
N LEU A 163 -10.39 -2.51 -7.92
CA LEU A 163 -9.85 -1.15 -7.84
C LEU A 163 -9.79 -0.66 -6.40
N GLU A 164 -10.83 -0.93 -5.60
CA GLU A 164 -10.85 -0.58 -4.17
C GLU A 164 -9.69 -1.25 -3.41
N HIS A 165 -9.38 -2.51 -3.75
CA HIS A 165 -8.23 -3.22 -3.20
C HIS A 165 -6.88 -2.60 -3.62
N ILE A 166 -6.72 -2.22 -4.90
CA ILE A 166 -5.51 -1.53 -5.39
C ILE A 166 -5.32 -0.18 -4.67
N GLU A 167 -6.40 0.60 -4.54
CA GLU A 167 -6.37 1.90 -3.86
C GLU A 167 -5.99 1.74 -2.39
N SER A 168 -6.62 0.78 -1.70
CA SER A 168 -6.35 0.47 -0.30
C SER A 168 -4.90 0.02 -0.10
N SER A 169 -4.40 -0.88 -0.95
CA SER A 169 -3.00 -1.32 -0.93
C SER A 169 -2.02 -0.16 -1.11
N THR A 170 -2.28 0.69 -2.11
CA THR A 170 -1.43 1.87 -2.42
C THR A 170 -1.43 2.85 -1.26
N LYS A 171 -2.58 3.08 -0.61
CA LYS A 171 -2.69 3.95 0.56
C LYS A 171 -1.86 3.43 1.73
N LEU A 172 -1.91 2.12 1.99
CA LEU A 172 -1.17 1.46 3.07
C LEU A 172 0.34 1.44 2.81
N ASP A 173 0.77 1.09 1.59
CA ASP A 173 2.19 1.11 1.19
C ASP A 173 2.79 2.53 1.31
N ARG A 174 2.07 3.53 0.83
CA ARG A 174 2.50 4.94 0.93
C ARG A 174 2.56 5.42 2.38
N LEU A 175 1.75 4.86 3.28
CA LEU A 175 1.82 5.13 4.71
C LEU A 175 3.00 4.42 5.37
N ALA A 176 3.21 3.13 5.07
CA ALA A 176 4.31 2.32 5.58
C ALA A 176 5.68 2.96 5.28
N LYS A 177 5.88 3.48 4.06
CA LYS A 177 7.11 4.18 3.64
C LYS A 177 7.49 5.40 4.49
N ARG A 178 6.59 5.93 5.32
CA ARG A 178 6.87 7.06 6.22
C ARG A 178 7.52 6.64 7.53
N TYR A 179 7.37 5.37 7.93
CA TYR A 179 7.85 4.86 9.21
C TYR A 179 9.37 4.84 9.37
N PRO A 180 10.18 4.45 8.36
CA PRO A 180 11.63 4.52 8.48
C PRO A 180 12.14 5.93 8.80
N GLY A 181 11.55 6.95 8.17
CA GLY A 181 11.88 8.36 8.46
C GLY A 181 11.42 8.82 9.84
N PHE A 182 10.31 8.28 10.35
CA PHE A 182 9.87 8.53 11.73
C PHE A 182 10.81 7.89 12.75
N ILE A 183 11.17 6.62 12.57
CA ILE A 183 12.09 5.88 13.46
C ILE A 183 13.44 6.59 13.54
N ALA A 184 14.00 7.02 12.41
CA ALA A 184 15.25 7.78 12.39
C ALA A 184 15.16 9.08 13.21
N LYS A 185 14.02 9.79 13.13
CA LYS A 185 13.78 11.01 13.93
C LYS A 185 13.63 10.72 15.42
N VAL A 186 13.00 9.60 15.79
CA VAL A 186 12.89 9.19 17.20
C VAL A 186 14.28 8.99 17.80
N HIS A 187 15.16 8.23 17.14
CA HIS A 187 16.52 8.03 17.65
C HIS A 187 17.32 9.34 17.71
N ALA A 188 17.25 10.18 16.68
CA ALA A 188 17.99 11.44 16.64
C ALA A 188 17.51 12.45 17.69
N SER A 189 16.22 12.45 18.04
CA SER A 189 15.65 13.43 18.98
C SER A 189 15.73 13.00 20.44
N PHE A 190 15.75 11.70 20.73
CA PHE A 190 15.65 11.20 22.11
C PHE A 190 17.02 11.14 22.81
N TYR A 191 18.10 10.86 22.08
CA TYR A 191 19.41 10.73 22.72
C TYR A 191 20.58 11.12 21.81
N SER A 192 21.70 11.47 22.44
CA SER A 192 22.97 11.69 21.76
C SER A 192 23.82 10.42 21.79
N PRO A 193 24.24 9.87 20.63
CA PRO A 193 25.15 8.74 20.58
C PRO A 193 26.50 9.01 21.27
N LEU A 194 26.94 10.28 21.31
CA LEU A 194 28.19 10.69 21.97
C LEU A 194 28.08 10.56 23.49
N GLU A 195 26.94 10.92 24.08
CA GLU A 195 26.71 10.79 25.53
C GLU A 195 26.60 9.32 25.94
N LEU A 196 25.98 8.48 25.10
CA LEU A 196 25.97 7.03 25.32
C LEU A 196 27.38 6.41 25.28
N ALA A 197 28.26 6.91 24.41
CA ALA A 197 29.64 6.41 24.34
C ALA A 197 30.42 6.66 25.64
N LYS A 198 30.14 7.75 26.37
CA LYS A 198 30.77 8.06 27.67
C LYS A 198 30.42 7.06 28.77
N LEU A 199 29.28 6.37 28.67
CA LEU A 199 28.94 5.30 29.63
C LEU A 199 29.83 4.07 29.45
N ARG A 200 30.29 3.78 28.23
CA ARG A 200 31.18 2.65 27.95
C ARG A 200 32.59 2.83 28.52
N THR A 201 32.95 4.05 28.90
CA THR A 201 34.22 4.37 29.55
C THR A 201 34.14 4.36 31.07
N ARG A 202 32.99 3.99 31.64
CA ARG A 202 32.81 3.92 33.09
C ARG A 202 33.67 2.79 33.66
N VAL A 203 34.55 3.12 34.60
CA VAL A 203 35.30 2.14 35.39
C VAL A 203 34.38 1.66 36.52
N GLU A 204 34.07 0.35 36.54
CA GLU A 204 33.43 -0.29 37.69
C GLU A 204 34.49 -0.45 38.80
N VAL A 205 34.18 0.04 40.00
CA VAL A 205 35.01 -0.08 41.21
C VAL A 205 34.20 -0.81 42.26
#